data_AF-A0A821NU91-F1
#
_entry.id   AF-A0A821NU91-F1
#
_cell.length_a   1.000
_cell.length_b   1.000
_cell.length_c   1.000
_cell.angle_alpha   90.00
_cell.angle_beta   90.00
_cell.angle_gamma   90.00
#
_symmetry.space_group_name_H-M   'P 1'
#
loop_
_entity.id
_entity.type
_entity.pdbx_description
1 polymer ?
#
loop_
_entity_poly.entity_id
_entity_poly.type
_entity_poly.pdbx_seq_one_letter_code
_entity_poly.pdbx_strand_id
1 'polypeptide(L)' 'MGGKIPINPSDNFFNRMAGASEVDIVHSGLEQTMERSAQAIMQTAKRFNLGLDIRTAAYVTSLEKIYNVYSAAGMTFGV' A
#
# COMPACT_ATOMS: atom_id res chain seq x y z
N MET A 1 7.56 41.01 26.44
CA MET A 1 8.63 40.84 25.43
C MET A 1 8.77 39.35 25.16
N GLY A 2 8.10 38.80 24.15
CA GLY A 2 8.21 37.39 23.79
C GLY A 2 9.47 37.17 22.96
N GLY A 3 10.43 36.41 23.49
CA GLY A 3 11.65 36.02 22.77
C GLY A 3 11.35 34.99 21.67
N LYS A 4 12.25 34.90 20.68
CA LYS A 4 12.15 33.93 19.58
C LYS A 4 12.38 32.52 20.11
N ILE A 5 11.39 31.64 19.97
CA ILE A 5 11.50 30.21 20.31
C ILE A 5 12.08 29.49 19.09
N PRO A 6 13.28 28.89 19.17
CA PRO A 6 13.85 28.16 18.04
C PRO A 6 13.10 26.83 17.84
N ILE A 7 12.70 26.56 16.60
CA ILE A 7 12.14 25.28 16.19
C ILE A 7 13.24 24.57 15.40
N ASN A 8 13.84 23.54 16.01
CA ASN A 8 14.88 22.73 15.39
C ASN A 8 14.30 21.38 14.94
N PRO A 9 14.78 20.83 13.80
CA PRO A 9 14.39 19.50 13.37
C PRO A 9 14.87 18.44 14.37
N SER A 10 14.10 17.36 14.53
CA SER A 10 14.60 16.14 15.17
C SER A 10 15.58 15.42 14.25
N ASP A 11 16.45 14.57 14.78
CA ASP A 11 17.47 13.85 13.99
C ASP A 11 16.85 13.05 12.83
N ASN A 12 15.71 12.37 13.08
CA ASN A 12 14.97 11.64 12.06
C ASN A 12 14.47 12.55 10.93
N PHE A 13 14.01 13.76 11.28
CA PHE A 13 13.54 14.73 10.29
C PHE A 13 14.71 15.40 9.56
N PHE A 14 15.81 15.69 10.27
CA PHE A 14 17.03 16.23 9.68
C PHE A 14 17.60 15.30 8.60
N ASN A 15 17.67 13.99 8.88
CA ASN A 15 18.14 12.98 7.93
C ASN A 15 17.26 12.85 6.68
N ARG A 16 15.98 13.20 6.77
CA ARG A 16 15.02 13.16 5.66
C ARG A 16 14.77 14.53 5.01
N MET A 17 15.39 15.59 5.52
CA MET A 17 15.15 16.97 5.09
C MET A 17 15.60 17.21 3.64
N ALA A 18 16.65 16.50 3.20
CA ALA A 18 17.14 16.53 1.82
C ALA A 18 16.22 15.78 0.82
N GLY A 19 15.16 15.12 1.32
CA GLY A 19 14.29 14.25 0.54
C GLY A 19 14.64 12.78 0.69
N ALA A 20 13.88 11.93 -0.01
CA ALA A 20 14.08 10.48 0.03
C ALA A 20 15.16 10.04 -0.96
N SER A 21 16.14 9.28 -0.46
CA SER A 21 17.10 8.55 -1.30
C SER A 21 16.43 7.37 -2.00
N GLU A 22 17.08 6.80 -3.03
CA GLU A 22 16.65 5.54 -3.66
C GLU A 22 16.43 4.43 -2.61
N VAL A 23 17.36 4.31 -1.65
CA VAL A 23 17.26 3.34 -0.55
C VAL A 23 16.00 3.59 0.27
N ASP A 24 15.66 4.84 0.56
CA ASP A 24 14.45 5.19 1.33
C ASP A 24 13.18 4.88 0.54
N ILE A 25 13.18 5.14 -0.78
CA ILE A 25 12.03 4.86 -1.66
C ILE A 25 11.81 3.36 -1.77
N VAL A 26 12.87 2.57 -1.93
CA VAL A 26 12.75 1.11 -2.03
C VAL A 26 12.20 0.52 -0.73
N HIS A 27 12.73 0.93 0.43
CA HIS A 27 12.24 0.45 1.73
C HIS A 27 10.78 0.87 1.97
N SER A 28 10.48 2.16 1.85
CA SER A 28 9.11 2.67 2.10
C SER A 28 8.10 2.17 1.08
N GLY A 29 8.48 2.04 -0.19
CA GLY A 29 7.63 1.51 -1.25
C GLY A 29 7.29 0.04 -1.05
N LEU A 30 8.29 -0.77 -0.64
CA LEU A 30 8.07 -2.18 -0.31
C LEU A 30 7.14 -2.32 0.91
N GLU A 31 7.44 -1.60 2.00
CA GLU A 31 6.61 -1.60 3.21
C GLU A 31 5.17 -1.21 2.90
N GLN A 32 4.96 -0.09 2.20
CA GLN A 32 3.64 0.39 1.80
C GLN A 32 2.88 -0.63 0.95
N THR A 33 3.55 -1.26 -0.01
CA THR A 33 2.90 -2.23 -0.92
C THR A 33 2.51 -3.50 -0.18
N MET A 34 3.39 -4.00 0.69
CA MET A 34 3.14 -5.19 1.50
C MET A 34 2.02 -4.95 2.51
N GLU A 35 2.04 -3.81 3.21
CA GLU A 35 1.00 -3.46 4.18
C GLU A 35 -0.37 -3.37 3.50
N ARG A 36 -0.46 -2.61 2.39
CA ARG A 36 -1.72 -2.45 1.64
C ARG A 36 -2.23 -3.79 1.11
N SER A 37 -1.34 -4.64 0.60
CA SER A 37 -1.71 -5.96 0.09
C SER A 37 -2.19 -6.89 1.21
N ALA A 38 -1.51 -6.91 2.35
CA ALA A 38 -1.92 -7.70 3.51
C ALA A 38 -3.28 -7.24 4.05
N GLN A 39 -3.50 -5.93 4.15
CA GLN A 39 -4.80 -5.37 4.56
C GLN A 39 -5.93 -5.80 3.62
N ALA A 40 -5.73 -5.74 2.30
CA ALA A 40 -6.72 -6.18 1.32
C ALA A 40 -7.05 -7.67 1.49
N ILE A 41 -6.04 -8.52 1.63
CA ILE A 41 -6.24 -9.97 1.81
C ILE A 41 -6.98 -10.25 3.14
N MET A 42 -6.60 -9.59 4.23
CA MET A 42 -7.28 -9.74 5.52
C MET A 42 -8.74 -9.29 5.46
N GLN A 43 -9.05 -8.20 4.74
CA GLN A 43 -10.42 -7.75 4.51
C GLN A 43 -11.21 -8.77 3.70
N THR A 44 -10.63 -9.34 2.64
CA THR A 44 -11.26 -10.41 1.84
C THR A 44 -11.50 -11.67 2.68
N ALA A 45 -10.53 -12.08 3.49
CA ALA A 45 -10.67 -13.22 4.39
C ALA A 45 -11.82 -13.03 5.39
N LYS A 46 -11.97 -11.81 5.95
CA LYS A 46 -13.10 -11.46 6.81
C LYS A 46 -14.43 -11.44 6.04
N ARG A 47 -14.45 -10.83 4.84
CA ARG A 47 -15.66 -10.70 3.99
C ARG A 47 -16.28 -12.05 3.65
N PHE A 48 -15.46 -13.05 3.36
CA PHE A 48 -15.91 -14.41 3.01
C PHE A 48 -15.81 -15.41 4.16
N ASN A 49 -15.52 -14.94 5.38
CA ASN A 49 -15.37 -15.77 6.59
C ASN A 49 -14.39 -16.97 6.40
N LEU A 50 -13.28 -16.72 5.71
CA LEU A 50 -12.26 -17.73 5.36
C LEU A 50 -11.32 -18.08 6.53
N GLY A 51 -11.39 -17.33 7.63
CA GLY A 51 -10.52 -17.54 8.79
C GLY A 51 -9.04 -17.41 8.43
N LEU A 52 -8.28 -18.50 8.61
CA LEU A 52 -6.84 -18.57 8.31
C LEU A 52 -6.52 -19.01 6.88
N ASP A 53 -7.53 -19.24 6.03
CA ASP A 53 -7.29 -19.51 4.61
C ASP A 53 -6.99 -18.23 3.83
N ILE A 54 -5.81 -17.68 4.10
CA ILE A 54 -5.26 -16.47 3.48
C ILE A 54 -4.94 -16.72 2.00
N ARG A 55 -4.69 -17.98 1.60
CA ARG A 55 -4.40 -18.35 0.21
C ARG A 55 -5.63 -18.10 -0.66
N THR A 56 -6.79 -18.62 -0.27
CA THR A 56 -8.05 -18.40 -1.00
C THR A 56 -8.40 -16.91 -1.03
N ALA A 57 -8.23 -16.20 0.09
CA ALA A 57 -8.45 -14.75 0.14
C ALA A 57 -7.57 -13.99 -0.86
N ALA A 58 -6.28 -14.34 -0.95
CA ALA A 58 -5.36 -13.71 -1.90
C ALA A 58 -5.73 -13.97 -3.37
N TYR A 59 -6.18 -15.18 -3.71
CA TYR A 59 -6.69 -15.47 -5.05
C TYR A 59 -7.94 -14.65 -5.36
N VAL A 60 -8.88 -14.55 -4.43
CA VAL A 60 -10.09 -13.74 -4.62
C VAL A 60 -9.74 -12.26 -4.84
N THR A 61 -8.87 -11.67 -4.01
CA THR A 61 -8.40 -10.28 -4.21
C THR A 61 -7.74 -10.10 -5.58
N SER A 62 -6.99 -11.09 -6.06
CA SER A 62 -6.30 -11.04 -7.36
C SER A 62 -7.29 -11.16 -8.52
N LEU A 63 -8.26 -12.07 -8.42
CA LEU A 63 -9.33 -12.24 -9.40
C LEU A 63 -10.20 -10.99 -9.53
N GLU A 64 -10.54 -10.33 -8.43
CA GLU A 64 -11.28 -9.06 -8.48
C GLU A 64 -10.52 -7.98 -9.26
N LYS A 65 -9.20 -7.86 -9.05
CA LYS A 65 -8.37 -6.90 -9.79
C LYS A 65 -8.35 -7.21 -11.29
N ILE A 66 -8.14 -8.47 -11.66
CA ILE A 66 -8.10 -8.91 -13.06
C ILE A 66 -9.47 -8.72 -13.72
N TYR A 67 -10.53 -9.15 -13.06
CA TYR A 67 -11.91 -9.01 -13.53
C TYR A 67 -12.27 -7.54 -13.77
N ASN A 68 -11.90 -6.64 -12.86
CA ASN A 68 -12.18 -5.21 -13.02
C ASN A 68 -11.53 -4.63 -14.28
N VAL A 69 -10.32 -5.06 -14.63
CA VAL A 69 -9.66 -4.65 -15.88
C VAL A 69 -10.42 -5.17 -17.10
N TYR A 70 -10.77 -6.46 -17.12
CA TYR A 70 -11.53 -7.03 -18.24
C TYR A 70 -12.92 -6.42 -18.38
N SER A 71 -13.63 -6.21 -17.27
CA SER A 71 -14.96 -5.60 -17.24
C SER A 71 -14.92 -4.16 -17.76
N ALA A 72 -13.94 -3.36 -17.30
CA ALA A 72 -13.76 -1.99 -17.77
C ALA A 72 -13.33 -1.91 -19.25
N ALA A 73 -12.61 -2.91 -19.75
CA ALA A 73 -12.14 -2.98 -21.13
C ALA A 73 -13.17 -3.58 -22.12
N GLY A 74 -14.35 -4.00 -21.68
CA GLY A 74 -15.37 -4.58 -22.57
C GLY A 74 -15.15 -6.08 -22.89
N MET A 75 -14.42 -6.80 -22.02
CA MET A 75 -14.18 -8.25 -22.05
C MET A 75 -13.48 -8.80 -23.30
N THR A 76 -13.11 -7.96 -24.28
CA THR A 76 -12.52 -8.38 -25.55
C THR A 76 -11.48 -7.37 -26.06
N PHE A 77 -10.33 -7.87 -26.55
CA PHE A 77 -9.48 -7.13 -27.49
C PHE A 77 -10.08 -7.32 -28.89
N GLY A 78 -11.20 -6.70 -29.19
CA GLY A 78 -11.83 -6.91 -30.50
C GLY A 78 -13.23 -6.33 -30.64
N VAL A 79 -13.28 -5.01 -30.90
CA VAL A 79 -14.12 -4.44 -31.96
C VAL A 79 -13.20 -3.58 -32.81
#